data_AF-A0A933Q221-F1
#
_entry.id   AF-A0A933Q221-F1
#
_cell.length_a   1.000
_cell.length_b   1.000
_cell.length_c   1.000
_cell.angle_alpha   90.00
_cell.angle_beta   90.00
_cell.angle_gamma   90.00
#
_symmetry.space_group_name_H-M   'P 1'
#
loop_
_entity.id
_entity.type
_entity.pdbx_description
1 polymer ?
#
loop_
_entity_poly.entity_id
_entity_poly.type
_entity_poly.pdbx_seq_one_letter_code
_entity_poly.pdbx_strand_id
1 'polypeptide(L)'
;MNKKVLLILPLLWSFSLYAACGQRVQFDPEKVTVIDTSLTYSQSDRPSLVTTIGTIRNMSASLVEDIVVEVKYFNAEKKLIDVVTQPLFGVVVPASQEVSFRVRDAADKPRTAYASSTVRVVSAEQRVVQQPQAKQASFSWSDLLVSWGPMLLLIGVWIFFMRKLNKKGSPQVRTVELIEQQNATHARQLEVLERLAVAAEKATSVKLGS
;
A
#
# COMPACT_ATOMS: atom_id res chain seq x y z
N MET A 1 -24.02 -3.37 -47.94
CA MET A 1 -24.41 -4.57 -47.17
C MET A 1 -23.15 -5.40 -46.95
N ASN A 2 -22.71 -5.55 -45.69
CA ASN A 2 -21.67 -6.48 -45.18
C ASN A 2 -20.22 -6.29 -45.67
N LYS A 3 -19.15 -6.51 -44.91
CA LYS A 3 -18.87 -6.72 -43.48
C LYS A 3 -17.36 -6.49 -43.32
N LYS A 4 -16.98 -6.00 -42.13
CA LYS A 4 -15.63 -5.78 -41.58
C LYS A 4 -14.71 -7.00 -41.76
N VAL A 5 -13.39 -6.80 -41.88
CA VAL A 5 -12.37 -7.34 -40.94
C VAL A 5 -11.09 -6.49 -41.08
N LEU A 6 -10.88 -5.57 -40.15
CA LEU A 6 -9.59 -4.95 -39.85
C LEU A 6 -8.92 -5.87 -38.82
N LEU A 7 -7.82 -6.52 -39.18
CA LEU A 7 -7.04 -7.38 -38.29
C LEU A 7 -6.34 -6.52 -37.24
N ILE A 8 -6.89 -6.53 -36.03
CA ILE A 8 -6.31 -5.96 -34.82
C ILE A 8 -5.33 -6.99 -34.27
N LEU A 9 -4.04 -6.65 -34.27
CA LEU A 9 -2.98 -7.41 -33.63
C LEU A 9 -3.08 -7.17 -32.10
N PRO A 10 -3.33 -8.17 -31.24
CA PRO A 10 -3.40 -7.95 -29.82
C PRO A 10 -1.99 -7.88 -29.19
N LEU A 11 -1.83 -6.84 -28.38
CA LEU A 11 -0.89 -6.69 -27.26
C LEU A 11 -0.29 -8.00 -26.73
N LEU A 12 1.03 -8.14 -26.86
CA LEU A 12 1.83 -8.94 -25.91
C LEU A 12 2.05 -8.08 -24.66
N TRP A 13 1.12 -8.17 -23.71
CA TRP A 13 1.38 -7.83 -22.32
C TRP A 13 2.17 -8.97 -21.70
N SER A 14 3.49 -8.96 -21.87
CA SER A 14 4.38 -9.72 -21.01
C SER A 14 4.36 -9.09 -19.62
N PHE A 15 3.47 -9.57 -18.76
CA PHE A 15 3.58 -9.39 -17.32
C PHE A 15 4.88 -10.06 -16.87
N SER A 16 5.92 -9.27 -16.69
CA SER A 16 7.08 -9.67 -15.90
C SER A 16 6.61 -9.80 -14.44
N LEU A 17 6.10 -10.98 -14.07
CA LEU A 17 6.02 -11.42 -12.70
C LEU A 17 7.45 -11.54 -12.17
N TYR A 18 8.05 -10.41 -11.78
CA TYR A 18 9.19 -10.44 -10.88
C TYR A 18 8.66 -10.98 -9.56
N ALA A 19 8.85 -12.29 -9.35
CA ALA A 19 8.66 -12.90 -8.06
C ALA A 19 9.48 -12.10 -7.05
N ALA A 20 8.82 -11.47 -6.10
CA ALA A 20 9.44 -10.80 -4.96
C ALA A 20 10.08 -11.79 -3.96
N CYS A 21 10.54 -12.94 -4.44
CA CYS A 21 11.24 -13.93 -3.65
C CYS A 21 12.75 -13.68 -3.79
N GLY A 22 13.35 -13.17 -2.72
CA GLY A 22 14.81 -13.11 -2.61
C GLY A 22 15.42 -14.49 -2.89
N GLN A 23 16.52 -14.50 -3.63
CA GLN A 23 17.17 -15.75 -4.04
C GLN A 23 17.75 -16.45 -2.80
N ARG A 24 17.24 -17.65 -2.52
CA ARG A 24 17.81 -18.55 -1.49
C ARG A 24 19.15 -19.07 -1.98
N VAL A 25 20.16 -18.99 -1.14
CA VAL A 25 21.51 -19.50 -1.41
C VAL A 25 21.78 -20.67 -0.48
N GLN A 26 22.63 -21.59 -0.92
CA GLN A 26 23.09 -22.69 -0.09
C GLN A 26 23.72 -22.15 1.19
N PHE A 27 23.29 -22.67 2.34
CA PHE A 27 23.82 -22.29 3.65
C PHE A 27 25.26 -22.76 3.81
N ASP A 28 26.14 -21.84 4.18
CA ASP A 28 27.54 -22.10 4.49
C ASP A 28 27.76 -22.06 6.02
N PRO A 29 27.91 -23.24 6.68
CA PRO A 29 28.02 -23.30 8.14
C PRO A 29 29.33 -22.70 8.67
N GLU A 30 30.37 -22.57 7.85
CA GLU A 30 31.65 -21.99 8.29
C GLU A 30 31.57 -20.48 8.50
N LYS A 31 30.60 -19.82 7.85
CA LYS A 31 30.40 -18.37 7.94
C LYS A 31 29.48 -17.94 9.07
N VAL A 32 28.85 -18.87 9.78
CA VAL A 32 27.92 -18.57 10.87
C VAL A 32 28.43 -19.25 12.15
N THR A 33 28.95 -18.43 13.05
CA THR A 33 29.59 -18.91 14.29
C THR A 33 28.84 -18.43 15.51
N VAL A 34 28.88 -19.21 16.60
CA VAL A 34 28.33 -18.79 17.89
C VAL A 34 29.49 -18.39 18.79
N ILE A 35 29.40 -17.18 19.34
CA ILE A 35 30.36 -16.58 20.27
C ILE A 35 29.66 -16.24 21.59
N ASP A 36 30.45 -15.89 22.61
CA ASP A 36 29.98 -15.35 23.88
C ASP A 36 28.85 -16.16 24.55
N THR A 37 29.05 -17.48 24.59
CA THR A 37 28.07 -18.38 25.20
C THR A 37 28.16 -18.33 26.71
N SER A 38 27.00 -18.18 27.36
CA SER A 38 26.85 -18.26 28.81
C SER A 38 25.73 -19.22 29.19
N LEU A 39 25.90 -19.87 30.35
CA LEU A 39 24.97 -20.84 30.90
C LEU A 39 24.45 -20.33 32.24
N THR A 40 23.13 -20.29 32.39
CA THR A 40 22.46 -19.92 33.63
C THR A 40 21.45 -20.99 34.02
N TYR A 41 21.38 -21.32 35.30
CA TYR A 41 20.37 -22.19 35.87
C TYR A 41 19.46 -21.38 36.78
N SER A 42 18.15 -21.48 36.59
CA SER A 42 17.16 -20.82 37.45
C SER A 42 16.19 -21.84 38.03
N GLN A 43 16.00 -21.78 39.35
CA GLN A 43 15.03 -22.59 40.09
C GLN A 43 13.89 -21.67 40.54
N SER A 44 12.81 -21.62 39.78
CA SER A 44 11.57 -20.89 40.12
C SER A 44 10.40 -21.87 40.13
N ASP A 45 9.69 -21.99 41.25
CA ASP A 45 8.39 -22.68 41.52
C ASP A 45 8.02 -24.00 40.78
N ARG A 46 8.99 -24.62 40.10
CA ARG A 46 8.90 -25.74 39.14
C ARG A 46 8.25 -25.36 37.79
N PRO A 47 8.85 -25.79 36.65
CA PRO A 47 10.07 -26.60 36.53
C PRO A 47 11.36 -25.77 36.68
N SER A 48 12.46 -26.44 37.05
CA SER A 48 13.79 -25.82 36.98
C SER A 48 14.19 -25.61 35.52
N LEU A 49 14.84 -24.50 35.22
CA LEU A 49 15.14 -24.11 33.85
C LEU A 49 16.65 -23.97 33.65
N VAL A 50 17.11 -24.52 32.53
CA VAL A 50 18.44 -24.24 31.99
C VAL A 50 18.29 -23.18 30.90
N THR A 51 19.06 -22.11 30.99
CA THR A 51 19.06 -21.02 30.02
C THR A 51 20.47 -20.84 29.46
N THR A 52 20.59 -20.93 28.14
CA THR A 52 21.81 -20.64 27.41
C THR A 52 21.61 -19.38 26.59
N ILE A 53 22.51 -18.41 26.76
CA ILE A 53 22.54 -17.18 25.97
C ILE A 53 23.82 -17.24 25.14
N GLY A 54 23.75 -16.85 23.88
CA GLY A 54 24.91 -16.73 23.02
C GLY A 54 24.68 -15.67 21.96
N THR A 55 25.71 -15.37 21.19
CA THR A 55 25.64 -14.43 20.08
C THR A 55 26.00 -15.16 18.80
N ILE A 56 25.14 -15.08 17.79
CA ILE A 56 25.43 -15.58 16.45
C ILE A 56 26.10 -14.46 15.67
N ARG A 57 27.29 -14.73 15.15
CA ARG A 57 28.03 -13.89 14.23
C ARG A 57 27.88 -14.42 12.81
N ASN A 58 27.33 -13.60 11.93
CA ASN A 58 27.25 -13.88 10.50
C ASN A 58 28.38 -13.17 9.76
N MET A 59 29.32 -13.93 9.20
CA MET A 59 30.43 -13.44 8.39
C MET A 59 30.14 -13.47 6.88
N SER A 60 28.93 -13.86 6.49
CA SER A 60 28.50 -13.92 5.09
C SER A 60 27.96 -12.57 4.60
N ALA A 61 27.96 -12.40 3.27
CA ALA A 61 27.39 -11.23 2.60
C ALA A 61 25.86 -11.29 2.45
N SER A 62 25.21 -12.31 3.00
CA SER A 62 23.75 -12.50 2.92
C SER A 62 23.16 -12.52 4.32
N LEU A 63 21.87 -12.24 4.46
CA LEU A 63 21.21 -12.45 5.76
C LEU A 63 21.02 -13.94 6.00
N VAL A 64 20.96 -14.30 7.27
CA VAL A 64 20.71 -15.66 7.74
C VAL A 64 19.43 -15.66 8.58
N GLU A 65 18.49 -16.53 8.25
CA GLU A 65 17.18 -16.66 8.89
C GLU A 65 16.84 -18.15 9.12
N ASP A 66 15.70 -18.43 9.76
CA ASP A 66 15.23 -19.80 10.06
C ASP A 66 16.31 -20.67 10.74
N ILE A 67 17.00 -20.08 11.72
CA ILE A 67 18.16 -20.67 12.37
C ILE A 67 17.71 -21.73 13.37
N VAL A 68 18.32 -22.91 13.28
CA VAL A 68 18.17 -24.00 14.26
C VAL A 68 19.49 -24.16 15.00
N VAL A 69 19.44 -24.04 16.32
CA VAL A 69 20.60 -24.21 17.21
C VAL A 69 20.49 -25.50 18.00
N GLU A 70 21.63 -26.17 18.15
CA GLU A 70 21.81 -27.33 19.03
C GLU A 70 22.71 -26.89 20.19
N VAL A 71 22.18 -26.98 21.40
CA VAL A 71 22.90 -26.76 22.65
C VAL A 71 23.20 -28.11 23.28
N LYS A 72 24.48 -28.40 23.47
CA LYS A 72 24.98 -29.58 24.18
C LYS A 72 25.41 -29.18 25.58
N TYR A 73 24.94 -29.89 26.58
CA TYR A 73 25.31 -29.66 27.97
C TYR A 73 26.20 -30.79 28.48
N PHE A 74 27.23 -30.43 29.25
CA PHE A 74 28.22 -31.37 29.73
C PHE A 74 28.37 -31.30 31.26
N ASN A 75 28.73 -32.43 31.85
CA ASN A 75 29.14 -32.49 33.26
C ASN A 75 30.60 -32.05 33.46
N ALA A 76 31.07 -32.06 34.71
CA ALA A 76 32.44 -31.70 35.06
C ALA A 76 33.52 -32.57 34.36
N GLU A 77 33.16 -33.80 33.99
CA GLU A 77 34.01 -34.77 33.27
C GLU A 77 33.97 -34.57 31.75
N LYS A 78 33.27 -33.54 31.25
CA LYS A 78 32.99 -33.29 29.81
C LYS A 78 32.16 -34.39 29.13
N LYS A 79 31.44 -35.20 29.90
CA LYS A 79 30.45 -36.15 29.37
C LYS A 79 29.18 -35.41 29.01
N LEU A 80 28.63 -35.69 27.83
CA LEU A 80 27.34 -35.15 27.39
C LEU A 80 26.23 -35.67 28.32
N ILE A 81 25.44 -34.75 28.89
CA ILE A 81 24.36 -35.09 29.82
C ILE A 81 22.98 -34.69 29.33
N ASP A 82 22.90 -33.72 28.43
CA ASP A 82 21.64 -33.15 27.94
C ASP A 82 21.87 -32.46 26.58
N VAL A 83 20.84 -32.43 25.74
CA VAL A 83 20.82 -31.86 24.38
C VAL A 83 19.49 -31.19 24.13
N VAL A 84 19.57 -29.93 23.68
CA VAL A 84 18.40 -29.16 23.25
C VAL A 84 18.63 -28.72 21.82
N THR A 85 17.71 -29.08 20.92
CA THR A 85 17.70 -28.61 19.53
C THR A 85 16.42 -27.81 19.31
N GLN A 86 16.55 -26.51 19.08
CA GLN A 86 15.40 -25.62 18.93
C GLN A 86 15.62 -24.59 17.81
N PRO A 87 14.56 -24.27 17.05
CA PRO A 87 14.56 -23.14 16.12
C PRO A 87 14.51 -21.81 16.88
N LEU A 88 15.27 -20.83 16.40
CA LEU A 88 15.25 -19.46 16.88
C LEU A 88 14.24 -18.65 16.07
N PHE A 89 12.96 -18.78 16.42
CA PHE A 89 11.88 -18.11 15.71
C PHE A 89 12.05 -16.58 15.70
N GLY A 90 11.94 -15.99 14.50
CA GLY A 90 11.99 -14.54 14.31
C GLY A 90 13.39 -13.92 14.47
N VAL A 91 14.43 -14.74 14.68
CA VAL A 91 15.82 -14.27 14.70
C VAL A 91 16.35 -14.24 13.27
N VAL A 92 16.74 -13.03 12.85
CA VAL A 92 17.42 -12.80 11.57
C VAL A 92 18.76 -12.16 11.90
N VAL A 93 19.83 -12.71 11.33
CA VAL A 93 21.19 -12.19 11.49
C VAL A 93 21.61 -11.55 10.16
N PRO A 94 21.65 -10.20 10.08
CA PRO A 94 22.03 -9.52 8.85
C PRO A 94 23.47 -9.86 8.42
N ALA A 95 23.76 -9.58 7.15
CA ALA A 95 25.11 -9.76 6.60
C ALA A 95 26.15 -8.99 7.43
N SER A 96 27.26 -9.65 7.77
CA SER A 96 28.35 -9.06 8.56
C SER A 96 27.93 -8.49 9.93
N GLN A 97 26.84 -9.00 10.52
CA GLN A 97 26.34 -8.54 11.81
C GLN A 97 26.26 -9.68 12.84
N GLU A 98 25.99 -9.28 14.08
CA GLU A 98 25.87 -10.16 15.24
C GLU A 98 24.51 -9.98 15.90
N VAL A 99 23.90 -11.07 16.35
CA VAL A 99 22.63 -11.04 17.08
C VAL A 99 22.68 -12.04 18.23
N SER A 100 22.31 -11.58 19.42
CA SER A 100 22.19 -12.43 20.59
C SER A 100 20.88 -13.21 20.59
N PHE A 101 20.95 -14.47 21.04
CA PHE A 101 19.82 -15.36 21.19
C PHE A 101 19.80 -15.97 22.59
N ARG A 102 18.67 -16.54 22.95
CA ARG A 102 18.47 -17.23 24.23
C ARG A 102 17.68 -18.51 23.99
N VAL A 103 18.24 -19.63 24.40
CA VAL A 103 17.57 -20.92 24.49
C VAL A 103 17.25 -21.18 25.94
N ARG A 104 16.01 -21.60 26.22
CA ARG A 104 15.56 -21.93 27.57
C ARG A 104 14.78 -23.23 27.50
N ASP A 105 15.14 -24.17 28.35
CA ASP A 105 14.46 -25.45 28.44
C ASP A 105 14.32 -25.92 29.89
N ALA A 106 13.45 -26.90 30.11
CA ALA A 106 13.35 -27.59 31.40
C ALA A 106 14.64 -28.38 31.66
N ALA A 107 15.18 -28.26 32.86
CA ALA A 107 16.37 -29.01 33.25
C ALA A 107 15.98 -30.44 33.66
N ASP A 108 16.48 -31.43 32.91
CA ASP A 108 16.31 -32.85 33.22
C ASP A 108 17.20 -33.33 34.38
N LYS A 109 18.25 -32.57 34.69
CA LYS A 109 19.22 -32.87 35.75
C LYS A 109 19.22 -31.78 36.83
N PRO A 110 19.70 -32.08 38.04
CA PRO A 110 19.93 -31.04 39.04
C PRO A 110 21.02 -30.06 38.57
N ARG A 111 20.99 -28.82 39.07
CA ARG A 111 21.97 -27.77 38.77
C ARG A 111 23.42 -28.25 38.80
N THR A 112 23.79 -29.08 39.79
CA THR A 112 25.16 -29.56 40.00
C THR A 112 25.68 -30.46 38.87
N ALA A 113 24.79 -31.01 38.04
CA ALA A 113 25.18 -31.83 36.90
C ALA A 113 25.67 -30.98 35.72
N TYR A 114 25.18 -29.75 35.55
CA TYR A 114 25.53 -28.88 34.43
C TYR A 114 26.80 -28.09 34.72
N ALA A 115 27.89 -28.40 34.02
CA ALA A 115 29.18 -27.71 34.18
C ALA A 115 29.47 -26.75 33.02
N SER A 116 29.16 -27.13 31.79
CA SER A 116 29.41 -26.29 30.61
C SER A 116 28.41 -26.58 29.49
N SER A 117 28.37 -25.68 28.51
CA SER A 117 27.55 -25.83 27.30
C SER A 117 28.35 -25.50 26.05
N THR A 118 28.03 -26.17 24.94
CA THR A 118 28.51 -25.81 23.61
C THR A 118 27.30 -25.61 22.71
N VAL A 119 27.30 -24.54 21.92
CA VAL A 119 26.22 -24.26 20.98
C VAL A 119 26.75 -24.36 19.56
N ARG A 120 25.95 -24.95 18.67
CA ARG A 120 26.23 -25.03 17.24
C ARG A 120 24.98 -24.71 16.44
N VAL A 121 25.16 -24.05 15.30
CA VAL A 121 24.08 -23.91 14.31
C VAL A 121 23.99 -25.21 13.51
N VAL A 122 22.83 -25.86 13.55
CA VAL A 122 22.57 -27.11 12.83
C VAL A 122 22.13 -26.82 11.41
N SER A 123 21.26 -25.82 11.24
CA SER A 123 20.67 -25.43 9.98
C SER A 123 20.31 -23.95 10.03
N ALA A 124 20.35 -23.29 8.88
CA ALA A 124 19.77 -21.97 8.68
C ALA A 124 19.49 -21.77 7.18
N GLU A 125 18.63 -20.82 6.84
CA GLU A 125 18.45 -20.36 5.47
C GLU A 125 19.27 -19.09 5.22
N GLN A 126 19.95 -19.03 4.08
CA GLN A 126 20.69 -17.84 3.67
C GLN A 126 19.95 -17.16 2.51
N ARG A 127 19.58 -15.89 2.70
CA ARG A 127 18.86 -15.12 1.70
C ARG A 127 19.71 -13.93 1.25
N VAL A 128 19.92 -13.84 -0.06
CA VAL A 128 20.45 -12.60 -0.64
C VAL A 128 19.32 -11.59 -0.63
N VAL A 129 19.44 -10.57 0.22
CA VAL A 129 18.60 -9.39 0.09
C VAL A 129 19.04 -8.73 -1.21
N GLN A 130 18.28 -8.95 -2.28
CA GLN A 130 18.27 -8.01 -3.38
C GLN A 130 17.73 -6.72 -2.77
N GLN A 131 18.63 -5.87 -2.28
CA GLN A 131 18.28 -4.51 -1.97
C GLN A 131 17.68 -4.01 -3.27
N PRO A 132 16.38 -3.64 -3.31
CA PRO A 132 15.85 -3.00 -4.48
C PRO A 132 16.82 -1.87 -4.70
N GLN A 133 17.54 -1.88 -5.84
CA GLN A 133 18.32 -0.72 -6.21
C GLN A 133 17.36 0.42 -5.97
N ALA A 134 17.73 1.34 -5.08
CA ALA A 134 16.97 2.55 -4.90
C ALA A 134 17.04 3.18 -6.29
N LYS A 135 16.06 2.83 -7.15
CA LYS A 135 15.68 3.60 -8.31
C LYS A 135 15.33 4.88 -7.62
N GLN A 136 16.31 5.78 -7.55
CA GLN A 136 16.10 7.17 -7.27
C GLN A 136 14.82 7.46 -8.02
N ALA A 137 13.77 7.80 -7.28
CA ALA A 137 12.47 8.07 -7.87
C ALA A 137 12.66 9.37 -8.65
N SER A 138 13.31 9.26 -9.81
CA SER A 138 13.43 10.32 -10.77
C SER A 138 12.02 10.52 -11.22
N PHE A 139 11.48 11.68 -10.85
CA PHE A 139 10.16 12.10 -11.25
C PHE A 139 10.09 12.04 -12.77
N SER A 140 9.49 10.96 -13.28
CA SER A 140 9.37 10.73 -14.70
C SER A 140 8.09 11.43 -15.15
N TRP A 141 8.25 12.56 -15.85
CA TRP A 141 7.13 13.27 -16.46
C TRP A 141 6.27 12.35 -17.35
N SER A 142 6.85 11.27 -17.88
CA SER A 142 6.12 10.25 -18.63
C SER A 142 5.15 9.44 -17.77
N ASP A 143 5.52 9.04 -16.54
CA ASP A 143 4.62 8.32 -15.61
C ASP A 143 3.45 9.21 -15.16
N LEU A 144 3.73 10.51 -14.96
CA LEU A 144 2.68 11.48 -14.63
C LEU A 144 1.70 11.66 -15.80
N LEU A 145 2.19 11.80 -17.03
CA LEU A 145 1.35 11.95 -18.22
C LEU A 145 0.53 10.69 -18.54
N VAL A 146 1.09 9.51 -18.30
CA VAL A 146 0.37 8.24 -18.49
C VAL A 146 -0.73 8.07 -17.44
N SER A 147 -0.48 8.47 -16.19
CA SER A 147 -1.47 8.37 -15.11
C SER A 147 -2.56 9.45 -15.18
N TRP A 148 -2.23 10.68 -15.58
CA TRP A 148 -3.18 11.80 -15.65
C TRP A 148 -3.82 12.01 -17.04
N GLY A 149 -3.24 11.44 -18.09
CA GLY A 149 -3.74 11.55 -19.46
C GLY A 149 -5.23 11.19 -19.61
N PRO A 150 -5.71 10.06 -19.07
CA PRO A 150 -7.12 9.68 -19.16
C PRO A 150 -8.06 10.70 -18.52
N MET A 151 -7.68 11.28 -17.39
CA MET A 151 -8.47 12.28 -16.67
C MET A 151 -8.55 13.59 -17.46
N LEU A 152 -7.41 14.07 -17.98
CA LEU A 152 -7.33 15.29 -18.78
C LEU A 152 -8.10 15.16 -20.11
N LEU A 153 -8.06 13.99 -20.74
CA LEU A 153 -8.82 13.70 -21.96
C LEU A 153 -10.33 13.81 -21.68
N LEU A 154 -10.80 13.25 -20.58
CA LEU A 154 -12.21 13.30 -20.19
C LEU A 154 -12.69 14.76 -19.99
N ILE A 155 -11.88 15.58 -19.30
CA ILE A 155 -12.15 17.00 -19.09
C ILE A 155 -12.17 17.75 -20.44
N GLY A 156 -11.22 17.48 -21.33
CA GLY A 156 -11.15 18.10 -22.65
C GLY A 156 -12.39 17.81 -23.50
N VAL A 157 -12.83 16.54 -23.52
CA VAL A 157 -14.05 16.12 -24.23
C VAL A 157 -15.29 16.78 -23.62
N TRP A 158 -15.39 16.86 -22.29
CA TRP A 158 -16.50 17.50 -21.61
C TRP A 158 -16.63 18.99 -21.96
N ILE A 159 -15.51 19.73 -21.92
CA ILE A 159 -15.48 21.16 -22.31
C ILE A 159 -15.88 21.33 -23.78
N PHE A 160 -15.42 20.44 -24.67
CA PHE A 160 -15.79 20.46 -26.08
C PHE A 160 -17.31 20.29 -26.27
N PHE A 161 -17.92 19.34 -25.56
CA PHE A 161 -19.38 19.15 -25.60
C PHE A 161 -20.14 20.36 -25.08
N MET A 162 -19.72 20.93 -23.94
CA MET A 162 -20.34 22.13 -23.39
C MET A 162 -20.26 23.31 -24.38
N ARG A 163 -19.10 23.53 -25.01
CA ARG A 163 -18.96 24.58 -26.03
C ARG A 163 -19.76 24.31 -27.30
N LYS A 164 -19.87 23.05 -27.73
CA LYS A 164 -20.62 22.67 -28.93
C LYS A 164 -22.13 22.80 -28.72
N LEU A 165 -22.63 22.48 -27.53
CA LEU A 165 -24.06 22.59 -27.18
C LEU A 165 -24.47 24.03 -26.84
N ASN A 166 -23.62 24.80 -26.17
CA ASN A 166 -23.91 26.20 -25.81
C ASN A 166 -23.90 27.18 -27.01
N LYS A 167 -23.38 26.78 -28.18
CA LYS A 167 -23.50 27.58 -29.42
C LYS A 167 -24.91 27.57 -30.02
N LYS A 168 -25.79 26.64 -29.61
CA LYS A 168 -27.21 26.67 -29.96
C LYS A 168 -27.94 27.45 -28.87
N GLY A 169 -28.06 28.77 -29.06
CA GLY A 169 -28.84 29.73 -28.25
C GLY A 169 -29.17 29.29 -26.83
N SER A 170 -28.39 29.76 -25.85
CA SER A 170 -28.61 29.36 -24.45
C SER A 170 -30.05 29.69 -24.03
N PRO A 171 -30.71 28.83 -23.23
CA PRO A 171 -32.04 29.10 -22.71
C PRO A 171 -32.14 30.47 -22.03
N GLN A 172 -31.03 30.93 -21.46
CA GLN A 172 -30.88 32.22 -20.78
C GLN A 172 -31.08 33.41 -21.73
N VAL A 173 -30.54 33.35 -22.96
CA VAL A 173 -30.74 34.43 -23.93
C VAL A 173 -32.19 34.45 -24.42
N ARG A 174 -32.76 33.28 -24.68
CA ARG A 174 -34.15 33.14 -25.11
C ARG A 174 -35.15 33.62 -24.05
N THR A 175 -34.87 33.40 -22.76
CA THR A 175 -35.72 33.90 -21.68
C THR A 175 -35.71 35.42 -21.59
N VAL A 176 -34.55 36.06 -21.83
CA VAL A 176 -34.45 37.52 -21.84
C VAL A 176 -35.25 38.10 -23.01
N GLU A 177 -35.09 37.53 -24.21
CA GLU A 177 -35.87 37.93 -25.39
C GLU A 177 -37.39 37.79 -25.17
N LEU A 178 -37.83 36.71 -24.52
CA LEU A 178 -39.26 36.50 -24.21
C LEU A 178 -39.80 37.51 -23.18
N ILE A 179 -39.00 37.88 -22.16
CA ILE A 179 -39.39 38.89 -21.17
C ILE A 179 -39.53 40.28 -21.82
N GLU A 180 -38.61 40.64 -22.71
CA GLU A 180 -38.69 41.90 -23.46
C GLU A 180 -39.97 41.96 -24.31
N GLN A 181 -40.32 40.86 -24.99
CA GLN A 181 -41.58 40.76 -25.75
C GLN A 181 -42.82 40.87 -24.85
N GLN A 182 -42.78 40.25 -23.67
CA GLN A 182 -43.87 40.31 -22.71
C GLN A 182 -44.11 41.75 -22.21
N ASN A 183 -43.05 42.46 -21.87
CA ASN A 183 -43.13 43.86 -21.42
C ASN A 183 -43.75 44.77 -22.48
N ALA A 184 -43.36 44.59 -23.75
CA ALA A 184 -43.94 45.34 -24.87
C ALA A 184 -45.45 45.06 -25.03
N THR A 185 -45.90 43.85 -24.71
CA THR A 185 -47.32 43.47 -24.79
C THR A 185 -48.13 44.06 -23.65
N HIS A 186 -47.60 44.01 -22.42
CA HIS A 186 -48.23 44.64 -21.26
C HIS A 186 -48.41 46.15 -21.45
N ALA A 187 -47.42 46.83 -22.04
CA ALA A 187 -47.52 48.26 -22.35
C ALA A 187 -48.71 48.56 -23.28
N ARG A 188 -48.95 47.73 -24.31
CA ARG A 188 -50.12 47.88 -25.20
C ARG A 188 -51.44 47.61 -24.50
N GLN A 189 -51.48 46.64 -23.58
CA GLN A 189 -52.70 46.36 -22.80
C GLN A 189 -53.06 47.54 -21.91
N LEU A 190 -52.07 48.17 -21.28
CA LEU A 190 -52.28 49.37 -20.47
C LEU A 190 -52.83 50.53 -21.30
N GLU A 191 -52.31 50.76 -22.50
CA GLU A 191 -52.83 51.81 -23.41
C GLU A 191 -54.30 51.59 -23.78
N VAL A 192 -54.71 50.33 -24.03
CA VAL A 192 -56.11 50.01 -24.33
C VAL A 192 -56.99 50.22 -23.10
N LEU A 193 -56.53 49.81 -21.91
CA LEU A 193 -57.27 50.02 -20.65
C LEU A 193 -57.45 51.51 -20.36
N GLU A 194 -56.42 52.32 -20.60
CA GLU A 194 -56.50 53.77 -20.44
C GLU A 194 -57.53 54.38 -21.39
N ARG A 195 -57.55 53.96 -22.67
CA ARG A 195 -58.57 54.40 -23.63
C ARG A 195 -59.97 53.98 -23.24
N LEU A 196 -60.15 52.76 -22.73
CA LEU A 196 -61.45 52.28 -22.24
C LEU A 196 -61.91 53.05 -21.01
N ALA A 197 -61.01 53.35 -20.07
CA ALA A 197 -61.31 54.17 -18.91
C ALA A 197 -61.79 55.57 -19.32
N VAL A 198 -61.06 56.24 -20.23
CA VAL A 198 -61.44 57.57 -20.75
C VAL A 198 -62.79 57.51 -21.49
N ALA A 199 -63.05 56.47 -22.28
CA ALA A 199 -64.33 56.29 -22.96
C ALA A 199 -65.48 56.03 -21.98
N ALA A 200 -65.24 55.24 -20.94
CA ALA A 200 -66.22 54.96 -19.88
C ALA A 200 -66.54 56.22 -19.05
N GLU A 201 -65.54 57.03 -18.71
CA GLU A 201 -65.72 58.32 -18.05
C GLU A 201 -66.58 59.26 -18.91
N LYS A 202 -66.28 59.37 -20.22
CA LYS A 202 -67.09 60.16 -21.15
C LYS A 202 -68.54 59.65 -21.28
N ALA A 203 -68.74 58.34 -21.36
CA ALA A 203 -70.08 57.76 -21.42
C ALA A 203 -70.89 58.03 -20.13
N THR A 204 -70.22 57.99 -18.97
CA THR A 204 -70.83 58.26 -17.67
C THR A 204 -71.19 59.74 -17.53
N SER A 205 -70.33 60.66 -17.95
CA SER A 205 -70.61 62.10 -17.89
C SER A 205 -71.73 62.53 -18.84
N VAL A 206 -71.86 61.90 -20.01
CA VAL A 206 -72.99 62.13 -20.94
C VAL A 206 -74.32 61.68 -20.34
N LYS A 207 -74.36 60.55 -19.62
CA LYS A 207 -75.59 60.02 -19.01
C LYS A 207 -76.10 60.81 -17.80
N LEU A 208 -75.22 61.55 -17.12
CA LEU A 208 -75.57 62.39 -15.96
C LEU A 208 -75.95 63.82 -16.34
N GLY A 209 -75.71 64.22 -17.59
CA GLY A 209 -76.06 65.54 -18.14
C GLY A 209 -77.36 65.59 -18.95
N SER A 210 -78.08 64.47 -19.06
CA SER A 210 -79.42 64.35 -19.69
C SER A 210 -80.48 64.06 -18.65
#